data_AF-A0A382GK59-F1
#
_entry.id   AF-A0A382GK59-F1
#
_cell.length_a   1.000
_cell.length_b   1.000
_cell.length_c   1.000
_cell.angle_alpha   90.00
_cell.angle_beta   90.00
_cell.angle_gamma   90.00
#
_symmetry.space_group_name_H-M   'P 1'
#
loop_
_entity.id
_entity.type
_entity.pdbx_description
1 polymer ?
#
loop_
_entity_poly.entity_id
_entity_poly.type
_entity_poly.pdbx_seq_one_letter_code
_entity_poly.pdbx_strand_id
1 'polypeptide(L)'
;MAKHKKDSIVFYRSFYEAAKPLKDKEELQLYRGIFEFGLNHNEIKMGSIPTAMFQLVKPQLEANYKKWESGFKGGRPANKASDNQDESIPEPLPNHNGTIPEPNVNVNDNVN
;
A
#
# COMPACT_ATOMS: atom_id res chain seq x y z
N MET A 1 -22.67 -11.86 3.74
CA MET A 1 -21.64 -11.34 2.81
C MET A 1 -20.57 -12.40 2.67
N ALA A 2 -20.10 -12.71 1.45
CA ALA A 2 -18.94 -13.58 1.29
C ALA A 2 -17.73 -12.87 1.92
N LYS A 3 -17.12 -13.47 2.95
CA LYS A 3 -15.89 -12.93 3.54
C LYS A 3 -14.78 -13.20 2.52
N HIS A 4 -14.45 -12.20 1.72
CA HIS A 4 -13.34 -12.31 0.78
C HIS A 4 -12.07 -12.66 1.55
N LYS A 5 -11.31 -13.64 1.05
CA LYS A 5 -10.01 -13.99 1.62
C LYS A 5 -8.98 -12.96 1.14
N LYS A 6 -8.14 -12.47 2.04
CA LYS A 6 -7.04 -11.55 1.71
C LYS A 6 -5.76 -12.36 1.54
N ASP A 7 -5.32 -12.54 0.30
CA ASP A 7 -4.15 -13.38 -0.02
C ASP A 7 -2.81 -12.63 0.04
N SER A 8 -2.82 -11.31 0.29
CA SER A 8 -1.60 -10.51 0.37
C SER A 8 -1.67 -9.38 1.39
N ILE A 9 -0.50 -8.96 1.85
CA ILE A 9 -0.32 -7.84 2.77
C ILE A 9 0.81 -6.94 2.28
N VAL A 10 0.80 -5.68 2.72
CA VAL A 10 1.97 -4.83 2.57
C VAL A 10 2.90 -5.07 3.75
N PHE A 11 4.17 -5.29 3.44
CA PHE A 11 5.23 -5.47 4.43
C PHE A 11 6.39 -4.53 4.08
N TYR A 12 6.61 -3.49 4.89
CA TYR A 12 7.65 -2.50 4.62
C TYR A 12 9.01 -2.95 5.14
N ARG A 13 10.08 -2.50 4.49
CA ARG A 13 11.48 -2.71 4.94
C ARG A 13 11.68 -2.29 6.39
N SER A 14 11.05 -1.19 6.81
CA SER A 14 11.13 -0.68 8.19
C SER A 14 10.65 -1.68 9.23
N PHE A 15 9.69 -2.55 8.92
CA PHE A 15 9.23 -3.58 9.85
C PHE A 15 10.28 -4.66 10.06
N TYR A 16 10.97 -5.04 8.98
CA TYR A 16 12.08 -5.98 9.05
C TYR A 16 13.26 -5.41 9.84
N GLU A 17 13.69 -4.19 9.51
CA GLU A 17 14.83 -3.55 10.19
C GLU A 17 14.53 -3.29 11.68
N ALA A 18 13.30 -2.93 12.04
CA ALA A 18 12.91 -2.73 13.44
C ALA A 18 12.83 -4.05 14.24
N ALA A 19 12.59 -5.18 13.57
CA ALA A 19 12.49 -6.48 14.21
C ALA A 19 13.86 -7.15 14.40
N LYS A 20 14.83 -6.88 13.52
CA LYS A 20 16.18 -7.47 13.50
C LYS A 20 16.96 -7.41 14.84
N PRO A 21 16.84 -6.36 15.68
CA PRO A 21 17.53 -6.32 16.97
C PRO A 21 16.85 -7.13 18.08
N LEU A 22 15.66 -7.69 17.85
CA LEU A 22 14.92 -8.48 18.84
C LEU A 22 15.55 -9.87 19.03
N LYS A 23 15.22 -10.52 20.14
CA LYS A 23 15.54 -11.96 20.31
C LYS A 23 14.69 -12.78 19.35
N ASP A 24 15.18 -13.93 18.90
CA ASP A 24 14.50 -14.82 17.94
C ASP A 24 13.03 -15.09 18.31
N LYS A 25 12.74 -15.33 19.60
CA LYS A 25 11.38 -15.57 20.08
C LYS A 25 10.48 -14.34 19.94
N GLU A 26 11.01 -13.15 20.22
CA GLU A 26 10.29 -11.88 20.14
C GLU A 26 10.06 -11.47 18.68
N GLU A 27 11.08 -11.61 17.84
CA GLU A 27 11.01 -11.41 16.40
C GLU A 27 9.95 -12.32 15.77
N LEU A 28 9.98 -13.62 16.06
CA LEU A 28 8.99 -14.58 15.57
C LEU A 28 7.56 -14.22 16.02
N GLN A 29 7.39 -13.78 17.27
CA GLN A 29 6.09 -13.33 17.77
C GLN A 29 5.60 -12.09 17.00
N LEU A 30 6.46 -11.09 16.79
CA LEU A 30 6.12 -9.89 16.05
C LEU A 30 5.71 -10.21 14.61
N TYR A 31 6.47 -11.05 13.90
CA TYR A 31 6.12 -11.46 12.54
C TYR A 31 4.82 -12.24 12.47
N ARG A 32 4.58 -13.18 13.39
CA ARG A 32 3.29 -13.87 13.49
C ARG A 32 2.13 -12.90 13.72
N GLY A 33 2.33 -11.88 14.57
CA GLY A 33 1.34 -10.83 14.80
C GLY A 33 1.05 -10.00 13.55
N ILE A 34 2.09 -9.59 12.83
CA ILE A 34 1.96 -8.84 11.57
C ILE A 34 1.21 -9.66 10.51
N PHE A 35 1.55 -10.94 10.34
CA PHE A 35 0.94 -11.80 9.33
C PHE A 35 -0.50 -12.16 9.67
N GLU A 36 -0.77 -12.55 10.92
CA GLU A 36 -2.12 -12.90 11.38
C GLU A 36 -3.06 -11.69 11.28
N PHE A 37 -2.59 -10.50 11.65
CA PHE A 37 -3.38 -9.29 11.51
C PHE A 37 -3.54 -8.87 10.06
N GLY A 38 -2.45 -8.88 9.27
CA GLY A 38 -2.49 -8.42 7.89
C GLY A 38 -3.34 -9.30 6.96
N LEU A 39 -3.34 -10.62 7.17
CA LEU A 39 -4.04 -11.60 6.34
C LEU A 39 -5.45 -11.89 6.86
N ASN A 40 -5.59 -12.06 8.18
CA ASN A 40 -6.84 -12.55 8.78
C ASN A 40 -7.58 -11.47 9.59
N HIS A 41 -6.98 -10.29 9.77
CA HIS A 41 -7.51 -9.21 10.61
C HIS A 41 -7.76 -9.64 12.06
N ASN A 42 -6.89 -10.53 12.57
CA ASN A 42 -6.95 -11.07 13.92
C ASN A 42 -5.71 -10.65 14.72
N GLU A 43 -5.90 -10.35 16.00
CA GLU A 43 -4.80 -10.11 16.93
C GLU A 43 -4.47 -11.36 17.73
N ILE A 44 -3.18 -11.59 17.95
CA ILE A 44 -2.68 -12.71 18.76
C ILE A 44 -1.97 -12.20 20.00
N LYS A 45 -1.91 -13.04 21.03
CA LYS A 45 -1.14 -12.76 22.24
C LYS A 45 0.35 -12.86 21.97
N MET A 46 1.10 -11.86 22.41
CA MET A 46 2.56 -11.79 22.30
C MET A 46 3.17 -11.28 23.62
N GLY A 47 4.50 -11.32 23.75
CA GLY A 47 5.20 -10.64 24.84
C GLY A 47 5.04 -9.12 24.78
N SER A 48 5.48 -8.42 25.84
CA SER A 48 5.37 -6.96 25.95
C SER A 48 6.10 -6.21 24.84
N ILE A 49 7.34 -6.59 24.54
CA ILE A 49 8.16 -5.93 23.49
C ILE A 49 7.54 -6.10 22.09
N PRO A 50 7.21 -7.33 21.61
CA PRO A 50 6.53 -7.49 20.33
C PRO A 50 5.17 -6.79 20.29
N THR A 51 4.43 -6.78 21.40
CA THR A 51 3.14 -6.06 21.47
C THR A 51 3.35 -4.57 21.27
N ALA A 52 4.32 -3.95 21.94
CA ALA A 52 4.62 -2.53 21.79
C ALA A 52 5.02 -2.18 20.34
N MET A 53 5.92 -2.96 19.74
CA MET A 53 6.31 -2.80 18.34
C MET A 53 5.13 -2.98 17.39
N PHE A 54 4.30 -3.99 17.63
CA PHE A 54 3.11 -4.25 16.83
C PHE A 54 2.12 -3.08 16.88
N GLN A 55 1.94 -2.41 18.02
CA GLN A 55 1.09 -1.21 18.09
C GLN A 55 1.59 -0.06 17.20
N LEU A 56 2.89 0.01 16.91
CA LEU A 56 3.46 1.00 15.97
C LEU A 56 3.25 0.59 14.50
N VAL A 57 3.24 -0.71 14.21
CA VAL A 57 3.03 -1.27 12.87
C VAL A 57 1.55 -1.33 12.49
N LYS A 58 0.69 -1.67 13.45
CA LYS A 58 -0.75 -1.94 13.26
C LYS A 58 -1.51 -0.84 12.51
N PRO A 59 -1.32 0.47 12.75
CA PRO A 59 -2.02 1.52 12.01
C PRO A 59 -1.79 1.46 10.50
N GLN A 60 -0.61 1.03 10.06
CA GLN A 60 -0.27 0.91 8.64
C GLN A 60 -0.96 -0.30 8.00
N LEU A 61 -1.01 -1.42 8.72
CA LEU A 61 -1.75 -2.62 8.29
C LEU A 61 -3.26 -2.36 8.26
N GLU A 62 -3.77 -1.62 9.24
CA GLU A 62 -5.17 -1.20 9.32
C GLU A 62 -5.58 -0.35 8.10
N ALA A 63 -4.76 0.63 7.74
CA ALA A 63 -4.98 1.44 6.55
C ALA A 63 -4.95 0.59 5.26
N ASN A 64 -4.05 -0.40 5.17
CA ASN A 64 -4.01 -1.34 4.05
C ASN A 64 -5.30 -2.19 3.98
N TYR A 65 -5.76 -2.71 5.12
CA TYR A 65 -6.99 -3.50 5.20
C TYR A 65 -8.22 -2.69 4.78
N LYS A 66 -8.35 -1.45 5.27
CA LYS A 66 -9.44 -0.54 4.88
C LYS A 66 -9.48 -0.25 3.38
N LYS A 67 -8.31 -0.07 2.76
CA LYS A 67 -8.19 0.10 1.30
C LYS A 67 -8.65 -1.14 0.55
N TRP A 68 -8.23 -2.32 1.00
CA TRP A 68 -8.66 -3.60 0.42
C TRP A 68 -10.17 -3.79 0.53
N GLU A 69 -10.77 -3.54 1.71
CA GLU A 69 -12.22 -3.63 1.91
C GLU A 69 -12.99 -2.64 1.01
N SER A 70 -12.47 -1.41 0.89
CA SER A 70 -13.07 -0.37 0.05
C SER A 70 -12.99 -0.72 -1.44
N GLY A 71 -11.99 -1.49 -1.86
CA GLY A 71 -11.85 -1.97 -3.24
C GLY A 71 -13.04 -2.82 -3.72
N PHE A 72 -13.72 -3.53 -2.81
CA PHE A 72 -14.94 -4.29 -3.16
C PHE A 72 -16.19 -3.43 -3.26
N LYS A 73 -16.18 -2.20 -2.70
CA LYS A 73 -17.32 -1.28 -2.73
C LYS A 73 -17.42 -0.50 -4.05
N GLY A 74 -16.48 -0.73 -4.97
CA GLY A 74 -16.36 0.00 -6.23
C GLY A 74 -15.52 1.26 -6.10
N GLY A 75 -14.96 1.73 -7.22
CA GLY A 75 -14.23 2.99 -7.29
C GLY A 75 -15.13 4.20 -7.12
N ARG A 76 -14.54 5.41 -7.17
CA ARG A 76 -15.31 6.67 -7.25
C ARG A 76 -16.38 6.50 -8.33
N PRO A 77 -17.68 6.74 -8.03
CA PRO A 77 -18.70 6.73 -9.07
C PRO A 77 -18.21 7.65 -10.18
N ALA A 78 -18.14 7.14 -11.41
CA ALA A 78 -17.99 8.02 -12.56
C ALA A 78 -19.11 9.04 -12.39
N ASN A 79 -18.76 10.32 -12.25
CA ASN A 79 -19.75 11.38 -12.27
C ASN A 79 -20.56 11.09 -13.53
N LYS A 80 -21.82 10.66 -13.37
CA LYS A 80 -22.75 10.66 -14.48
C LYS A 80 -22.74 12.12 -14.90
N ALA A 81 -22.14 12.40 -16.04
CA ALA A 81 -22.21 13.71 -16.65
C ALA A 81 -23.70 14.07 -16.61
N SER A 82 -24.03 15.08 -15.82
CA SER A 82 -25.34 15.70 -15.90
C SER A 82 -25.42 16.27 -17.31
N ASP A 83 -26.03 15.52 -18.21
CA ASP A 83 -26.92 15.87 -19.32
C ASP A 83 -26.97 17.35 -19.79
N ASN A 84 -25.84 18.06 -19.87
CA ASN A 84 -25.73 19.42 -20.37
C ASN A 84 -24.27 19.73 -20.76
N GLN A 85 -23.73 19.04 -21.77
CA GLN A 85 -22.66 19.60 -22.60
C GLN A 85 -22.97 19.24 -24.05
N ASP A 86 -23.67 20.16 -24.71
CA ASP A 86 -23.74 20.23 -26.16
C ASP A 86 -22.31 20.34 -26.73
N GLU A 87 -22.06 19.48 -27.71
CA GLU A 87 -21.22 19.61 -28.90
C GLU A 87 -19.68 19.79 -28.80
N SER A 88 -19.04 18.73 -29.33
CA SER A 88 -17.87 18.73 -30.24
C SER A 88 -16.46 18.84 -29.67
N ILE A 89 -15.81 17.68 -29.45
CA ILE A 89 -14.37 17.53 -29.72
C ILE A 89 -14.19 16.17 -30.43
N PRO A 90 -13.62 16.11 -31.64
CA PRO A 90 -13.50 14.86 -32.39
C PRO A 90 -12.48 13.92 -31.74
N GLU A 91 -12.72 12.62 -31.89
CA GLU A 91 -11.85 11.53 -31.44
C GLU A 91 -10.38 11.74 -31.89
N PRO A 92 -9.38 11.54 -31.02
CA PRO A 92 -7.99 11.58 -31.45
C PRO A 92 -7.68 10.34 -32.31
N LEU A 93 -7.27 10.57 -33.55
CA LEU A 93 -6.80 9.55 -34.49
C LEU A 93 -5.63 8.72 -33.91
N PRO A 94 -5.55 7.40 -34.22
CA PRO A 94 -4.42 6.58 -33.83
C PRO A 94 -3.28 6.75 -34.83
N ASN A 95 -2.05 7.03 -34.38
CA ASN A 95 -0.75 6.84 -35.07
C ASN A 95 0.33 7.49 -34.18
N HIS A 96 1.59 7.08 -34.06
CA HIS A 96 2.40 5.91 -34.38
C HIS A 96 3.80 6.24 -33.78
N ASN A 97 4.60 5.20 -33.50
CA ASN A 97 6.03 5.19 -33.13
C ASN A 97 6.87 6.46 -33.36
N GLY A 98 7.74 6.81 -32.39
CA GLY A 98 8.91 7.66 -32.66
C GLY A 98 9.69 8.14 -31.43
N THR A 99 10.68 7.36 -31.03
CA THR A 99 12.02 7.72 -30.49
C THR A 99 12.18 8.92 -29.53
N ILE A 100 12.59 8.57 -28.30
CA ILE A 100 13.16 9.42 -27.24
C ILE A 100 14.47 10.09 -27.71
N PRO A 101 14.70 11.37 -27.36
CA PRO A 101 16.04 11.83 -27.00
C PRO A 101 16.08 12.28 -25.54
N GLU A 102 16.94 11.64 -24.74
CA GLU A 102 17.28 12.06 -23.38
C GLU A 102 18.03 13.41 -23.41
N PRO A 103 17.76 14.35 -22.48
CA PRO A 103 18.75 15.32 -22.07
C PRO A 103 19.32 14.92 -20.70
N ASN A 104 20.58 14.45 -20.71
CA ASN A 104 21.42 14.42 -19.51
C ASN A 104 21.61 15.87 -19.03
N VAL A 105 21.35 16.13 -17.74
CA VAL A 105 22.00 17.21 -17.01
C VAL A 105 22.21 16.77 -15.56
N ASN A 106 23.47 16.45 -15.24
CA ASN A 106 23.97 16.27 -13.87
C ASN A 106 24.46 17.64 -13.37
N VAL A 107 23.86 18.19 -12.31
CA VAL A 107 24.43 19.34 -11.57
C VAL A 107 24.58 18.95 -10.11
N ASN A 108 25.84 18.79 -9.73
CA ASN A 108 26.32 18.60 -8.36
C ASN A 108 26.83 19.96 -7.86
N ASP A 109 26.04 20.69 -7.10
CA ASP A 109 26.49 21.90 -6.39
C ASP A 109 26.90 21.53 -4.95
N ASN A 110 28.21 21.32 -4.79
CA ASN A 110 28.89 21.26 -3.50
C ASN A 110 29.29 22.68 -3.09
N VAL A 111 28.66 23.22 -2.05
CA VAL A 111 29.00 24.54 -1.49
C VAL A 111 29.91 24.31 -0.28
N ASN A 112 31.16 24.72 -0.40
CA ASN A 112 32.12 24.87 0.69
C ASN A 112 32.13 26.30 1.20
#